data_AF-G4ZGM4-F1
#
_entry.id   AF-G4ZGM4-F1
#
_cell.length_a   1.000
_cell.length_b   1.000
_cell.length_c   1.000
_cell.angle_alpha   90.00
_cell.angle_beta   90.00
_cell.angle_gamma   90.00
#
_symmetry.space_group_name_H-M   'P 1'
#
loop_
_entity.id
_entity.type
_entity.pdbx_description
1 polymer ?
#
loop_
_entity_poly.entity_id
_entity_poly.type
_entity_poly.pdbx_seq_one_letter_code
_entity_poly.pdbx_strand_id
1 'polypeptide(L)'
;MRLLRDIAIAVTIVVSTITSVEAGNLRGSVSVPKYNCGAPASVYQGSVKYSSTAPGSTATYTCMKGTNMKGPATIRCTNQGIWSPQPPECRVTYLASKDNTYKNHDTGYQLYSG
;
A
#
# COMPACT_ATOMS: atom_id res chain seq x y z
N MET A 1 -66.56 20.01 24.03
CA MET A 1 -65.37 20.46 23.27
C MET A 1 -64.19 20.76 24.20
N ARG A 2 -63.73 19.79 25.01
CA ARG A 2 -62.51 19.94 25.84
C ARG A 2 -61.53 18.75 25.66
N LEU A 3 -62.06 17.56 25.43
CA LEU A 3 -61.28 16.32 25.22
C LEU A 3 -60.36 16.26 23.99
N LEU A 4 -60.44 17.21 23.04
CA LEU A 4 -59.53 17.28 21.87
C LEU A 4 -58.40 18.31 22.03
N ARG A 5 -58.49 19.24 23.00
CA ARG A 5 -57.41 20.21 23.27
C ARG A 5 -56.30 19.59 24.12
N ASP A 6 -56.64 18.65 25.00
CA ASP A 6 -55.68 17.97 25.88
C ASP A 6 -54.78 16.98 25.13
N ILE A 7 -55.28 16.37 24.04
CA ILE A 7 -54.51 15.42 23.22
C ILE A 7 -53.39 16.15 22.46
N ALA A 8 -53.63 17.38 21.99
CA ALA A 8 -52.62 18.17 21.29
C ALA A 8 -51.50 18.68 22.22
N ILE A 9 -51.81 18.96 23.49
CA ILE A 9 -50.85 19.46 24.48
C ILE A 9 -49.88 18.35 24.93
N ALA A 10 -50.33 17.10 24.95
CA ALA A 10 -49.46 15.96 25.30
C ALA A 10 -48.51 15.58 24.14
N VAL A 11 -48.96 15.67 22.88
CA VAL A 11 -48.18 15.26 21.70
C VAL A 11 -46.99 16.19 21.41
N THR A 12 -47.07 17.48 21.78
CA THR A 12 -45.94 18.42 21.66
C THR A 12 -44.85 18.18 22.70
N ILE A 13 -45.19 17.73 23.91
CA ILE A 13 -44.19 17.56 24.99
C ILE A 13 -43.21 16.42 24.68
N VAL A 14 -43.65 15.36 24.01
CA VAL A 14 -42.77 14.22 23.67
C VAL A 14 -41.86 14.50 22.46
N VAL A 15 -42.24 15.43 21.58
CA VAL A 15 -41.43 15.83 20.42
C VAL A 15 -40.45 16.96 20.77
N SER A 16 -40.64 17.64 21.90
CA SER A 16 -39.81 18.79 22.31
C SER A 16 -38.55 18.40 23.10
N THR A 17 -38.47 17.19 23.65
CA THR A 17 -37.34 16.78 24.51
C THR A 17 -36.32 15.88 23.81
N ILE A 18 -36.54 15.54 22.53
CA ILE A 18 -35.44 15.00 21.72
C ILE A 18 -34.68 16.20 21.16
N THR A 19 -34.00 16.94 22.04
CA THR A 19 -32.92 17.82 21.60
C THR A 19 -31.90 16.90 20.96
N SER A 20 -31.80 16.96 19.62
CA SER A 20 -30.80 16.27 18.83
C SER A 20 -29.46 16.33 19.54
N VAL A 21 -28.98 15.19 20.05
CA VAL A 21 -27.59 15.10 20.49
C VAL A 21 -26.74 15.39 19.27
N GLU A 22 -26.05 16.53 19.25
CA GLU A 22 -24.96 16.71 18.30
C GLU A 22 -24.03 15.50 18.43
N ALA A 23 -23.83 14.78 17.32
CA ALA A 23 -22.71 13.86 17.22
C ALA A 23 -21.44 14.71 17.33
N GLY A 24 -20.93 14.82 18.56
CA GLY A 24 -19.70 15.53 18.86
C GLY A 24 -18.61 15.05 17.92
N ASN A 25 -18.06 16.00 17.16
CA ASN A 25 -17.01 15.73 16.19
C ASN A 25 -15.71 15.38 16.94
N LEU A 26 -15.39 14.10 17.08
CA LEU A 26 -14.09 13.64 17.57
C LEU A 26 -13.00 13.87 16.50
N ARG A 27 -12.84 15.11 16.04
CA ARG A 27 -11.71 15.52 15.19
C ARG A 27 -10.53 15.87 16.08
N GLY A 28 -9.99 14.84 16.74
CA GLY A 28 -8.63 14.89 17.28
C GLY A 28 -7.66 14.62 16.14
N SER A 29 -6.82 15.60 15.80
CA SER A 29 -5.69 15.37 14.89
C SER A 29 -4.57 14.70 15.68
N VAL A 30 -4.54 13.36 15.67
CA VAL A 30 -3.41 12.60 16.21
C VAL A 30 -2.20 12.86 15.33
N SER A 31 -1.20 13.56 15.87
CA SER A 31 0.11 13.76 15.25
C SER A 31 0.92 12.47 15.33
N VAL A 32 0.78 11.61 14.31
CA VAL A 32 1.56 10.38 14.21
C VAL A 32 3.02 10.72 13.92
N PRO A 33 3.98 10.27 14.75
CA PRO A 33 5.41 10.41 14.47
C PRO A 33 5.75 9.78 13.11
N LYS A 34 6.61 10.46 12.36
CA LYS A 34 6.99 10.09 11.00
C LYS A 34 8.47 9.73 10.97
N TYR A 35 8.79 8.52 10.53
CA TYR A 35 10.15 8.01 10.48
C TYR A 35 10.63 7.84 9.04
N ASN A 36 11.89 8.20 8.77
CA ASN A 36 12.51 7.93 7.47
C ASN A 36 12.70 6.43 7.26
N CYS A 37 12.49 5.94 6.04
CA CYS A 37 12.57 4.50 5.74
C CYS A 37 13.99 4.00 5.47
N GLY A 38 15.00 4.89 5.44
CA GLY A 38 16.34 4.54 5.01
C GLY A 38 16.40 4.13 3.53
N ALA A 39 17.55 3.61 3.11
CA ALA A 39 17.74 3.13 1.74
C ALA A 39 16.79 1.93 1.47
N PRO A 40 16.04 1.94 0.35
CA PRO A 40 15.26 0.77 -0.07
C PRO A 40 16.16 -0.46 -0.26
N ALA A 41 15.62 -1.64 -0.01
CA ALA A 41 16.35 -2.89 -0.21
C ALA A 41 16.74 -3.07 -1.69
N SER A 42 17.93 -3.62 -1.93
CA SER A 42 18.36 -4.00 -3.28
C SER A 42 17.67 -5.30 -3.73
N VAL A 43 17.51 -5.46 -5.04
CA VAL A 43 16.92 -6.66 -5.65
C VAL A 43 17.96 -7.27 -6.60
N TYR A 44 18.16 -8.58 -6.49
CA TYR A 44 19.07 -9.32 -7.36
C TYR A 44 18.63 -9.23 -8.83
N GLN A 45 19.58 -9.07 -9.75
CA GLN A 45 19.32 -8.81 -11.18
C GLN A 45 18.34 -7.64 -11.43
N GLY A 46 18.33 -6.67 -10.51
CA GLY A 46 17.53 -5.47 -10.58
C GLY A 46 18.29 -4.25 -10.10
N SER A 47 17.63 -3.10 -10.22
CA SER A 47 18.13 -1.80 -9.77
C SER A 47 16.98 -1.02 -9.14
N VAL A 48 17.27 -0.13 -8.21
CA VAL A 48 16.28 0.72 -7.53
C VAL A 48 16.65 2.18 -7.69
N LYS A 49 15.66 3.02 -7.98
CA LYS A 49 15.80 4.47 -8.11
C LYS A 49 14.84 5.17 -7.16
N TYR A 50 15.38 6.07 -6.34
CA TYR A 50 14.63 6.89 -5.38
C TYR A 50 15.35 8.22 -5.17
N SER A 51 14.61 9.27 -4.82
CA SER A 51 15.13 10.63 -4.60
C SER A 51 15.13 11.05 -3.13
N SER A 52 14.33 10.40 -2.29
CA SER A 52 14.19 10.68 -0.87
C SER A 52 13.76 9.41 -0.13
N THR A 53 14.00 9.39 1.17
CA THR A 53 13.61 8.31 2.09
C THR A 53 12.59 8.77 3.13
N ALA A 54 12.08 9.99 2.98
CA ALA A 54 11.07 10.57 3.86
C ALA A 54 9.69 9.90 3.66
N PRO A 55 8.81 9.90 4.67
CA PRO A 55 7.46 9.37 4.54
C PRO A 55 6.69 9.96 3.36
N GLY A 56 6.06 9.07 2.58
CA GLY A 56 5.39 9.40 1.33
C GLY A 56 6.27 9.31 0.08
N SER A 57 7.61 9.29 0.22
CA SER A 57 8.53 9.10 -0.91
C SER A 57 8.35 7.73 -1.55
N THR A 58 8.72 7.62 -2.82
CA THR A 58 8.60 6.39 -3.61
C THR A 58 9.95 5.91 -4.11
N ALA A 59 10.12 4.60 -4.18
CA ALA A 59 11.24 3.94 -4.82
C ALA A 59 10.72 3.04 -5.94
N THR A 60 11.36 3.12 -7.11
CA THR A 60 10.98 2.34 -8.30
C THR A 60 12.10 1.39 -8.68
N TYR A 61 11.72 0.13 -8.89
CA TYR A 61 12.59 -0.96 -9.27
C TYR A 61 12.55 -1.20 -10.77
N THR A 62 13.69 -1.57 -11.33
CA THR A 62 13.84 -1.95 -12.73
C THR A 62 14.65 -3.23 -12.81
N CYS A 63 14.08 -4.27 -13.42
CA CYS A 63 14.77 -5.53 -13.64
C CYS A 63 15.69 -5.46 -14.86
N MET A 64 16.80 -6.20 -14.83
CA MET A 64 17.77 -6.27 -15.93
C MET A 64 17.18 -6.97 -17.17
N LYS A 65 17.75 -6.73 -18.35
CA LYS A 65 17.33 -7.38 -19.60
C LYS A 65 17.41 -8.90 -19.46
N GLY A 66 16.38 -9.60 -19.96
CA GLY A 66 16.29 -11.08 -19.88
C GLY A 66 15.62 -11.58 -18.60
N THR A 67 15.22 -10.69 -17.70
CA THR A 67 14.47 -11.03 -16.48
C THR A 67 13.07 -10.43 -16.51
N ASN A 68 12.16 -11.03 -15.75
CA ASN A 68 10.80 -10.57 -15.55
C ASN A 68 10.56 -10.20 -14.09
N MET A 69 9.80 -9.12 -13.88
CA MET A 69 9.48 -8.62 -12.56
C MET A 69 8.26 -9.34 -11.99
N LYS A 70 8.40 -9.90 -10.79
CA LYS A 70 7.30 -10.49 -10.01
C LYS A 70 7.03 -9.61 -8.80
N GLY A 71 5.89 -8.94 -8.80
CA GLY A 71 5.46 -8.04 -7.74
C GLY A 71 5.41 -6.57 -8.18
N PRO A 72 5.23 -5.64 -7.24
CA PRO A 72 5.06 -4.22 -7.53
C PRO A 72 6.39 -3.56 -7.89
N ALA A 73 6.44 -2.86 -9.02
CA ALA A 73 7.62 -2.11 -9.46
C ALA A 73 7.94 -0.91 -8.55
N THR A 74 6.93 -0.37 -7.87
CA THR A 74 7.08 0.83 -7.04
C THR A 74 6.60 0.56 -5.62
N ILE A 75 7.40 0.99 -4.66
CA ILE A 75 7.09 0.92 -3.23
C ILE A 75 7.14 2.32 -2.60
N ARG A 76 6.44 2.51 -1.49
CA ARG A 76 6.30 3.81 -0.82
C ARG A 76 6.73 3.75 0.63
N CYS A 77 7.41 4.80 1.09
CA CYS A 77 7.80 4.95 2.48
C CYS A 77 6.56 5.29 3.33
N THR A 78 6.26 4.45 4.31
CA THR A 78 5.16 4.66 5.25
C THR A 78 5.58 5.62 6.36
N ASN A 79 4.60 6.16 7.10
CA ASN A 79 4.89 6.98 8.28
C ASN A 79 5.64 6.21 9.38
N GLN A 80 5.56 4.87 9.37
CA GLN A 80 6.24 3.98 10.31
C GLN A 80 7.71 3.72 9.95
N GLY A 81 8.25 4.35 8.90
CA GLY A 81 9.64 4.12 8.48
C GLY A 81 9.84 2.80 7.76
N ILE A 82 8.78 2.25 7.15
CA ILE A 82 8.83 0.98 6.43
C ILE A 82 8.48 1.23 4.96
N TRP A 83 9.28 0.68 4.05
CA TRP A 83 8.94 0.62 2.64
C TRP A 83 7.86 -0.44 2.40
N SER A 84 6.74 -0.04 1.79
CA SER A 84 5.60 -0.92 1.52
C SER A 84 4.96 -0.61 0.17
N PRO A 85 4.51 -1.62 -0.61
CA PRO A 85 4.64 -3.07 -0.35
C PRO A 85 6.09 -3.58 -0.40
N GLN A 86 6.29 -4.88 -0.21
CA GLN A 86 7.62 -5.48 -0.31
C GLN A 86 8.23 -5.30 -1.73
N PRO A 87 9.55 -5.19 -1.85
CA PRO A 87 10.23 -5.10 -3.15
C PRO A 87 9.89 -6.28 -4.07
N PRO A 88 9.91 -6.08 -5.40
CA PRO A 88 9.66 -7.15 -6.34
C PRO A 88 10.85 -8.12 -6.43
N GLU A 89 10.61 -9.31 -6.97
CA GLU A 89 11.65 -10.25 -7.37
C GLU A 89 11.90 -10.12 -8.88
N CYS A 90 13.17 -10.04 -9.31
CA CYS A 90 13.52 -10.19 -10.72
C CYS A 90 13.88 -11.65 -10.99
N ARG A 91 13.07 -12.33 -11.81
CA ARG A 91 13.26 -13.75 -12.16
C ARG A 91 13.81 -13.86 -13.56
N VAL A 92 14.79 -14.73 -13.78
CA VAL A 92 15.29 -15.03 -15.12
C VAL A 92 14.13 -15.52 -15.97
N THR A 93 13.89 -14.84 -17.09
CA THR A 93 13.04 -15.40 -18.13
C THR A 93 13.96 -16.33 -18.90
N TYR A 94 13.68 -17.63 -18.88
CA TYR A 94 14.21 -18.48 -19.93
C TYR A 94 13.64 -17.92 -21.22
N LEU A 95 14.45 -17.11 -21.91
CA LEU A 95 14.14 -16.76 -23.28
C LEU A 95 14.01 -18.11 -23.96
N ALA A 96 12.79 -18.47 -24.38
CA ALA A 96 12.63 -19.45 -25.43
C ALA A 96 13.45 -18.85 -26.58
N SER A 97 14.68 -19.35 -26.72
CA SER A 97 15.61 -18.88 -27.73
C SER A 97 14.85 -19.04 -29.04
N LYS A 98 14.50 -17.92 -29.69
CA LYS A 98 13.88 -17.98 -31.02
C LYS A 98 14.81 -18.63 -32.04
N ASP A 99 16.07 -18.79 -31.68
CA ASP A 99 17.00 -19.70 -32.30
C ASP A 99 16.91 -21.05 -31.57
N ASN A 100 16.30 -22.05 -32.23
CA ASN A 100 16.14 -23.42 -31.73
C ASN A 100 17.50 -24.17 -31.74
N THR A 101 18.59 -23.49 -31.38
CA THR A 101 19.94 -24.04 -31.30
C THR A 101 20.26 -24.32 -29.84
N TYR A 102 19.75 -25.45 -29.36
CA TYR A 102 20.23 -26.05 -28.13
C TYR A 102 21.69 -26.49 -28.32
N LYS A 103 22.62 -25.55 -28.11
CA LYS A 103 24.04 -25.88 -27.99
C LYS A 103 24.27 -26.40 -26.58
N ASN A 104 24.29 -27.72 -26.44
CA ASN A 104 24.69 -28.49 -25.25
C ASN A 104 26.15 -28.19 -24.85
N HIS A 105 26.47 -26.96 -24.48
CA HIS A 105 27.81 -26.63 -23.98
C HIS A 105 27.83 -25.39 -23.06
N ASP A 106 26.76 -25.17 -22.31
CA ASP A 106 26.77 -24.23 -21.18
C ASP A 106 26.46 -24.99 -19.90
N THR A 107 27.51 -25.60 -19.35
CA THR A 107 27.56 -25.99 -17.96
C THR A 107 27.40 -24.75 -17.09
N GLY A 108 26.24 -24.56 -16.46
CA GLY A 108 26.15 -23.62 -15.33
C GLY A 108 24.84 -22.90 -15.10
N TYR A 109 23.73 -23.61 -14.91
CA TYR A 109 22.63 -23.07 -14.11
C TYR A 109 22.31 -24.05 -12.99
N GLN A 110 23.10 -23.96 -11.90
CA GLN A 110 22.67 -24.56 -10.65
C GLN A 110 21.47 -23.78 -10.12
N LEU A 111 20.32 -24.44 -10.19
CA LEU A 111 19.07 -24.06 -9.57
C LEU A 111 19.20 -24.23 -8.06
N TYR A 112 19.66 -23.20 -7.35
CA TYR A 112 19.51 -23.13 -5.90
C TYR A 112 18.08 -22.70 -5.59
N SER A 113 17.21 -23.71 -5.46
CA SER A 113 15.96 -23.58 -4.70
C SER A 113 16.32 -23.82 -3.23
N GLY A 114 16.33 -22.75 -2.44
CA GLY A 114 16.39 -22.78 -0.98
C GLY A 114 15.22 -21.98 -0.44
#